data_AF-A0A347VGR1-F1
#
_entry.id   AF-A0A347VGR1-F1
#
_cell.length_a   1.000
_cell.length_b   1.000
_cell.length_c   1.000
_cell.angle_alpha   90.00
_cell.angle_beta   90.00
_cell.angle_gamma   90.00
#
_symmetry.space_group_name_H-M   'P 1'
#
loop_
_entity.id
_entity.type
_entity.pdbx_description
1 polymer ?
#
loop_
_entity_poly.entity_id
_entity_poly.type
_entity_poly.pdbx_seq_one_letter_code
_entity_poly.pdbx_strand_id
1 'polypeptide(L)'
;MRDVLLKDFSLKIPLDSKNIETKRQILATQDSVSLHIRRGDYLNYDNIFINLGSGYYNGALNALQKRLKSAHIFVFSNDILWCKKHFLSHIDSKFRADFSFSFIDNNSEGNATFELELMKSCKHNIIANSTFSWWAAYLNENPQKIVIAPNKFLSITPSDAYKDHEDKIYKKEWIKIDYVWGDEI
;
A
#
# COMPACT_ATOMS: atom_id res chain seq x y z
N MET A 1 1.07 -22.83 -7.08
CA MET A 1 0.66 -22.38 -5.72
C MET A 1 -0.05 -21.02 -5.74
N ARG A 2 0.47 -19.98 -6.42
CA ARG A 2 -0.20 -18.66 -6.49
C ARG A 2 -1.60 -18.71 -7.10
N ASP A 3 -1.80 -19.43 -8.19
CA ASP A 3 -3.10 -19.49 -8.88
C ASP A 3 -4.20 -20.14 -8.01
N VAL A 4 -3.83 -21.12 -7.18
CA VAL A 4 -4.73 -21.72 -6.20
C VAL A 4 -5.14 -20.68 -5.14
N LEU A 5 -4.17 -19.93 -4.62
CA LEU A 5 -4.43 -18.88 -3.63
C LEU A 5 -5.30 -17.75 -4.18
N LEU A 6 -5.14 -17.37 -5.45
CA LEU A 6 -6.01 -16.36 -6.08
C LEU A 6 -7.47 -16.80 -6.10
N LYS A 7 -7.72 -18.08 -6.38
CA LYS A 7 -9.06 -18.66 -6.38
C LYS A 7 -9.66 -18.75 -4.97
N ASP A 8 -8.85 -19.15 -4.00
CA ASP A 8 -9.29 -19.35 -2.62
C ASP A 8 -9.55 -18.02 -1.90
N PHE A 9 -8.70 -17.02 -2.13
CA PHE A 9 -8.83 -15.66 -1.59
C PHE A 9 -9.76 -14.78 -2.44
N SER A 10 -10.96 -15.32 -2.67
CA SER A 10 -12.10 -14.60 -3.26
C SER A 10 -13.03 -14.05 -2.18
N LEU A 11 -13.54 -12.84 -2.41
CA LEU A 11 -14.50 -12.22 -1.52
C LEU A 11 -15.79 -13.05 -1.47
N LYS A 12 -16.20 -13.50 -0.29
CA LYS A 12 -17.41 -14.34 -0.10
C LYS A 12 -18.68 -13.53 0.15
N ILE A 13 -18.53 -12.31 0.67
CA ILE A 13 -19.64 -11.39 0.96
C ILE A 13 -19.57 -10.29 -0.09
N PRO A 14 -20.64 -9.99 -0.84
CA PRO A 14 -20.60 -8.94 -1.85
C PRO A 14 -20.25 -7.59 -1.22
N LEU A 15 -19.55 -6.75 -2.00
CA LEU A 15 -19.28 -5.36 -1.62
C LEU A 15 -20.59 -4.61 -1.40
N ASP A 16 -20.60 -3.71 -0.42
CA ASP A 16 -21.69 -2.74 -0.29
C ASP A 16 -21.72 -1.73 -1.45
N SER A 17 -22.82 -0.98 -1.56
CA SER A 17 -23.04 -0.06 -2.69
C SER A 17 -21.94 0.98 -2.88
N LYS A 18 -21.37 1.49 -1.78
CA LYS A 18 -20.29 2.47 -1.84
C LYS A 18 -18.97 1.82 -2.27
N ASN A 19 -18.65 0.64 -1.77
CA ASN A 19 -17.47 -0.09 -2.21
C ASN A 19 -17.59 -0.60 -3.66
N ILE A 20 -18.80 -0.90 -4.14
CA ILE A 20 -19.06 -1.17 -5.57
C ILE A 20 -18.71 0.07 -6.41
N GLU A 21 -19.15 1.26 -5.99
CA GLU A 21 -18.83 2.51 -6.67
C GLU A 21 -17.32 2.77 -6.70
N THR A 22 -16.66 2.69 -5.54
CA THR A 22 -15.21 2.85 -5.45
C THR A 22 -14.48 1.85 -6.34
N LYS A 23 -14.90 0.58 -6.36
CA LYS A 23 -14.30 -0.43 -7.24
C LYS A 23 -14.49 -0.08 -8.71
N ARG A 24 -15.66 0.43 -9.10
CA ARG A 24 -15.90 0.88 -10.48
C ARG A 24 -14.95 2.02 -10.87
N GLN A 25 -14.76 2.99 -9.99
CA GLN A 25 -13.82 4.09 -10.21
C GLN A 25 -12.37 3.59 -10.35
N ILE A 26 -11.95 2.65 -9.48
CA ILE A 26 -10.62 2.03 -9.56
C ILE A 26 -10.40 1.35 -10.91
N LEU A 27 -11.39 0.58 -11.38
CA LEU A 27 -11.31 -0.16 -12.64
C LEU A 27 -11.37 0.74 -13.88
N ALA A 28 -12.07 1.88 -13.80
CA ALA A 28 -12.14 2.87 -14.86
C ALA A 28 -10.89 3.76 -14.95
N THR A 29 -10.06 3.77 -13.90
CA THR A 29 -8.84 4.59 -13.83
C THR A 29 -7.70 3.92 -14.60
N GLN A 30 -7.05 4.66 -15.50
CA GLN A 30 -5.95 4.14 -16.31
C GLN A 30 -4.74 3.70 -15.48
N ASP A 31 -4.37 4.44 -14.44
CA ASP A 31 -3.26 4.12 -13.55
C ASP A 31 -3.74 4.26 -12.10
N SER A 32 -4.55 3.30 -11.65
CA SER A 32 -5.03 3.23 -10.26
C SER A 32 -3.98 2.62 -9.35
N VAL A 33 -3.66 3.32 -8.26
CA VAL A 33 -2.63 2.90 -7.30
C VAL A 33 -3.27 2.87 -5.92
N SER A 34 -3.23 1.73 -5.25
CA SER A 34 -3.52 1.73 -3.81
C SER A 34 -2.29 2.20 -3.04
N LEU A 35 -2.47 3.11 -2.09
CA LEU A 35 -1.43 3.53 -1.15
C LEU A 35 -1.94 3.23 0.25
N HIS A 36 -1.27 2.30 0.94
CA HIS A 36 -1.63 1.94 2.30
C HIS A 36 -0.75 2.66 3.32
N ILE A 37 -1.38 3.27 4.31
CA ILE A 37 -0.73 3.88 5.46
C ILE A 37 -1.15 3.11 6.71
N ARG A 38 -0.21 2.42 7.36
CA ARG A 38 -0.45 1.79 8.66
C ARG A 38 0.10 2.69 9.76
N ARG A 39 -0.77 3.24 10.59
CA ARG A 39 -0.41 4.15 11.70
C ARG A 39 -0.99 3.69 13.03
N GLY A 40 -2.31 3.68 13.17
CA GLY A 40 -3.04 3.60 14.44
C GLY A 40 -2.32 2.87 15.58
N ASP A 41 -2.39 1.55 15.60
CA ASP A 41 -1.71 0.69 16.58
C ASP A 41 -0.18 0.78 16.53
N TYR A 42 0.43 1.00 15.36
CA TYR A 42 1.88 1.09 15.19
C TYR A 42 2.50 2.27 15.95
N LEU A 43 1.74 3.35 16.17
CA LEU A 43 2.18 4.49 16.97
C LEU A 43 2.45 4.13 18.44
N ASN A 44 1.88 3.03 18.94
CA ASN A 44 2.01 2.61 20.34
C ASN A 44 3.11 1.55 20.55
N TYR A 45 3.73 1.04 19.48
CA TYR A 45 4.70 -0.06 19.52
C TYR A 45 5.91 0.23 18.61
N ASP A 46 6.52 1.40 18.76
CA ASP A 46 7.68 1.88 17.99
C ASP A 46 8.94 1.01 18.17
N ASN A 47 9.03 0.31 19.30
CA ASN A 47 10.06 -0.69 19.58
C ASN A 47 9.93 -1.97 18.72
N ILE A 48 8.76 -2.23 18.13
CA ILE A 48 8.48 -3.43 17.32
C ILE A 48 8.22 -3.06 15.86
N PHE A 49 7.40 -2.06 15.61
CA PHE A 49 6.99 -1.65 14.27
C PHE A 49 7.69 -0.37 13.84
N ILE A 50 8.01 -0.32 12.54
CA ILE A 50 8.53 0.89 11.92
C ILE A 50 7.35 1.79 11.57
N ASN A 51 7.40 3.02 12.05
CA ASN A 51 6.52 4.09 11.60
C ASN A 51 7.05 4.65 10.29
N LEU A 52 6.43 4.25 9.17
CA LEU A 52 6.80 4.76 7.85
C LEU A 52 6.48 6.26 7.76
N GLY A 53 7.52 7.07 7.55
CA GLY A 53 7.43 8.53 7.49
C GLY A 53 7.31 9.07 6.07
N SER A 54 7.40 10.40 5.96
CA SER A 54 7.36 11.10 4.67
C SER A 54 8.50 10.69 3.73
N GLY A 55 9.68 10.33 4.25
CA GLY A 55 10.79 9.81 3.45
C GLY A 55 10.37 8.62 2.58
N TYR A 56 9.77 7.60 3.22
CA TYR A 56 9.21 6.45 2.52
C TYR A 56 8.18 6.84 1.45
N TYR A 57 7.14 7.60 1.81
CA TYR A 57 6.05 7.87 0.87
C TYR A 57 6.48 8.79 -0.29
N ASN A 58 7.34 9.78 -0.05
CA ASN A 58 7.92 10.58 -1.14
C ASN A 58 8.83 9.74 -2.03
N GLY A 59 9.65 8.85 -1.45
CA GLY A 59 10.46 7.89 -2.19
C GLY A 59 9.63 6.95 -3.07
N ALA A 60 8.53 6.43 -2.52
CA ALA A 60 7.61 5.57 -3.25
C ALA A 60 6.92 6.31 -4.41
N LEU A 61 6.44 7.53 -4.18
CA LEU A 61 5.85 8.36 -5.23
C LEU A 61 6.89 8.74 -6.30
N ASN A 62 8.15 8.98 -5.91
CA ASN A 62 9.25 9.21 -6.84
C ASN A 62 9.50 7.99 -7.74
N ALA A 63 9.59 6.80 -7.15
CA ALA A 63 9.78 5.55 -7.88
C ALA A 63 8.60 5.25 -8.83
N LEU A 64 7.39 5.64 -8.43
CA LEU A 64 6.19 5.55 -9.27
C LEU A 64 6.25 6.53 -10.44
N GLN A 65 6.63 7.80 -10.20
CA GLN A 65 6.71 8.86 -11.24
C GLN A 65 7.74 8.54 -12.33
N LYS A 66 8.82 7.84 -11.99
CA LYS A 66 9.79 7.33 -12.98
C LYS A 66 9.17 6.33 -13.98
N ARG A 67 8.02 5.74 -13.64
CA ARG A 67 7.39 4.64 -14.38
C ARG A 67 6.03 5.05 -14.96
N LEU A 68 5.30 5.95 -14.30
CA LEU A 68 3.99 6.45 -14.69
C LEU A 68 4.01 7.98 -14.75
N LYS A 69 3.52 8.56 -15.86
CA LYS A 69 3.45 10.02 -16.04
C LYS A 69 2.37 10.67 -15.16
N SER A 70 1.28 9.95 -14.93
CA SER A 70 0.19 10.36 -14.05
C SER A 70 -0.46 9.12 -13.45
N ALA A 71 -1.14 9.29 -12.32
CA ALA A 71 -1.83 8.22 -11.61
C ALA A 71 -2.90 8.79 -10.69
N HIS A 72 -3.88 7.97 -10.34
CA HIS A 72 -4.80 8.25 -9.25
C HIS A 72 -4.48 7.34 -8.07
N ILE A 73 -4.17 7.96 -6.93
CA ILE A 73 -3.77 7.30 -5.70
C ILE A 73 -4.99 7.18 -4.79
N PHE A 74 -5.43 5.94 -4.57
CA PHE A 74 -6.46 5.59 -3.60
C PHE A 74 -5.78 5.29 -2.26
N VAL A 75 -5.92 6.18 -1.29
CA VAL A 75 -5.29 6.09 0.03
C VAL A 75 -6.19 5.31 0.98
N PHE A 76 -5.63 4.26 1.56
CA PHE A 76 -6.25 3.38 2.56
C PHE A 76 -5.46 3.46 3.86
N SER A 77 -6.13 3.46 5.01
CA SER A 77 -5.46 3.59 6.30
C SER A 77 -6.37 3.20 7.45
N ASN A 78 -5.79 2.59 8.49
CA ASN A 78 -6.47 2.42 9.77
C ASN A 78 -6.56 3.72 10.59
N ASP A 79 -6.01 4.82 10.07
CA ASP A 79 -6.13 6.18 10.58
C ASP A 79 -6.40 7.17 9.42
N ILE A 80 -7.51 6.94 8.70
CA ILE A 80 -7.85 7.69 7.50
C ILE A 80 -8.14 9.18 7.77
N LEU A 81 -8.64 9.50 8.97
CA LEU A 81 -8.91 10.88 9.38
C LEU A 81 -7.62 11.68 9.50
N TRP A 82 -6.57 11.10 10.09
CA TRP A 82 -5.25 11.73 10.11
C TRP A 82 -4.72 11.92 8.68
N CYS A 83 -4.90 10.92 7.81
CA CYS A 83 -4.42 11.01 6.44
C CYS A 83 -5.08 12.17 5.67
N LYS A 84 -6.41 12.32 5.76
CA LYS A 84 -7.15 13.42 5.15
C LYS A 84 -6.65 14.80 5.61
N LYS A 85 -6.25 14.91 6.88
CA LYS A 85 -5.83 16.18 7.48
C LYS A 85 -4.35 16.51 7.26
N HIS A 86 -3.49 15.50 7.24
CA HIS A 86 -2.04 15.71 7.38
C HIS A 86 -1.19 15.06 6.27
N PHE A 87 -1.67 14.00 5.61
CA PHE A 87 -0.81 13.24 4.69
C PHE A 87 -0.28 14.12 3.56
N LEU A 88 -1.15 14.87 2.88
CA LEU A 88 -0.74 15.69 1.72
C LEU A 88 0.21 16.85 2.10
N SER A 89 0.21 17.33 3.34
CA SER A 89 1.18 18.34 3.78
C SER A 89 2.59 17.78 3.96
N HIS A 90 2.72 16.45 4.05
CA HIS A 90 4.00 15.73 4.14
C HIS A 90 4.49 15.19 2.78
N ILE A 91 3.71 15.38 1.71
CA ILE A 91 4.07 14.97 0.35
C ILE A 91 4.57 16.18 -0.45
N ASP A 92 5.71 15.99 -1.11
CA ASP A 92 6.31 17.00 -1.97
C ASP A 92 5.31 17.51 -3.01
N SER A 93 5.30 18.83 -3.20
CA SER A 93 4.38 19.51 -4.11
C SER A 93 4.45 19.00 -5.54
N LYS A 94 5.63 18.55 -6.00
CA LYS A 94 5.82 17.97 -7.34
C LYS A 94 4.92 16.77 -7.59
N PHE A 95 4.71 15.91 -6.60
CA PHE A 95 3.85 14.73 -6.76
C PHE A 95 2.37 15.10 -6.78
N ARG A 96 2.00 16.20 -6.12
CA ARG A 96 0.62 16.72 -6.13
C ARG A 96 0.23 17.39 -7.44
N ALA A 97 1.21 17.64 -8.33
CA ALA A 97 0.94 18.14 -9.69
C ALA A 97 0.63 16.99 -10.66
N ASP A 98 1.34 15.87 -10.56
CA ASP A 98 1.22 14.75 -11.51
C ASP A 98 0.26 13.65 -11.03
N PHE A 99 0.03 13.56 -9.72
CA PHE A 99 -0.85 12.57 -9.10
C PHE A 99 -2.04 13.22 -8.40
N SER A 100 -3.18 12.55 -8.50
CA SER A 100 -4.40 12.89 -7.77
C SER A 100 -4.65 11.87 -6.66
N PHE A 101 -5.35 12.27 -5.60
CA PHE A 101 -5.50 11.47 -4.38
C PHE A 101 -6.96 11.41 -3.95
N SER A 102 -7.45 10.21 -3.64
CA SER A 102 -8.73 9.97 -2.97
C SER A 102 -8.51 9.20 -1.67
N PHE A 103 -9.20 9.58 -0.61
CA PHE A 103 -9.11 8.93 0.70
C PHE A 103 -10.32 8.05 0.91
N ILE A 104 -10.10 6.73 1.04
CA ILE A 104 -11.18 5.76 1.20
C ILE A 104 -11.52 5.62 2.68
N ASP A 105 -12.68 6.14 3.09
CA ASP A 105 -13.12 6.23 4.48
C ASP A 105 -14.45 5.51 4.77
N ASN A 106 -14.91 4.67 3.83
CA ASN A 106 -16.13 3.90 3.99
C ASN A 106 -15.91 2.53 4.67
N ASN A 107 -14.70 2.28 5.16
CA ASN A 107 -14.33 1.02 5.75
C ASN A 107 -13.72 1.21 7.14
N SER A 108 -13.82 0.15 7.94
CA SER A 108 -13.30 0.01 9.30
C SER A 108 -12.80 -1.43 9.47
N GLU A 109 -12.27 -1.77 10.64
CA GLU A 109 -11.80 -3.13 10.92
C GLU A 109 -12.91 -4.19 10.74
N GLY A 110 -14.18 -3.82 10.96
CA GLY A 110 -15.33 -4.72 10.79
C GLY A 110 -15.63 -5.12 9.35
N ASN A 111 -15.11 -4.40 8.36
CA ASN A 111 -15.28 -4.70 6.93
C ASN A 111 -13.98 -4.59 6.13
N ALA A 112 -12.83 -4.86 6.77
CA ALA A 112 -11.51 -4.78 6.15
C ALA A 112 -11.35 -5.66 4.90
N THR A 113 -12.16 -6.72 4.74
CA THR A 113 -12.19 -7.53 3.52
C THR A 113 -12.59 -6.72 2.28
N PHE A 114 -13.41 -5.66 2.44
CA PHE A 114 -13.77 -4.76 1.35
C PHE A 114 -12.59 -3.88 0.95
N GLU A 115 -11.80 -3.35 1.90
CA GLU A 115 -10.57 -2.62 1.58
C GLU A 115 -9.57 -3.49 0.85
N LEU A 116 -9.37 -4.74 1.30
CA LEU A 116 -8.48 -5.68 0.64
C LEU A 116 -8.91 -5.92 -0.81
N GLU A 117 -10.21 -6.07 -1.05
CA GLU A 117 -10.78 -6.24 -2.39
C GLU A 117 -10.55 -4.99 -3.28
N LEU A 118 -10.69 -3.79 -2.72
CA LEU A 118 -10.43 -2.55 -3.45
C LEU A 118 -8.94 -2.39 -3.78
N MET A 119 -8.06 -2.60 -2.79
CA MET A 119 -6.62 -2.46 -2.94
C MET A 119 -6.05 -3.45 -3.97
N LYS A 120 -6.51 -4.72 -3.94
CA LYS A 120 -6.08 -5.72 -4.92
C LYS A 120 -6.60 -5.44 -6.33
N SER A 121 -7.70 -4.69 -6.46
CA SER A 121 -8.31 -4.31 -7.75
C SER A 121 -7.60 -3.12 -8.41
N CYS A 122 -6.77 -2.38 -7.68
CA CYS A 122 -5.93 -1.32 -8.27
C CYS A 122 -4.90 -1.92 -9.24
N LYS A 123 -4.45 -1.15 -10.22
CA LYS A 123 -3.41 -1.60 -11.15
C LYS A 123 -2.03 -1.72 -10.50
N HIS A 124 -1.75 -0.88 -9.51
CA HIS A 124 -0.47 -0.82 -8.80
C HIS A 124 -0.68 -0.71 -7.28
N ASN A 125 0.38 -0.94 -6.50
CA ASN A 125 0.32 -0.91 -5.03
C ASN A 125 1.57 -0.24 -4.44
N ILE A 126 1.37 0.75 -3.58
CA ILE A 126 2.34 1.24 -2.60
C ILE A 126 1.90 0.68 -1.24
N ILE A 127 2.66 -0.26 -0.71
CA ILE A 127 2.27 -0.99 0.52
C ILE A 127 2.93 -0.40 1.76
N ALA A 128 2.36 -0.66 2.94
CA ALA A 128 3.06 -0.44 4.20
C ALA A 128 3.84 -1.70 4.60
N ASN A 129 4.61 -1.62 5.68
CA ASN A 129 5.18 -2.76 6.41
C ASN A 129 4.08 -3.53 7.16
N SER A 130 3.07 -3.98 6.42
CA SER A 130 1.85 -4.60 6.92
C SER A 130 1.48 -5.80 6.06
N THR A 131 1.19 -6.93 6.70
CA THR A 131 0.74 -8.15 6.02
C THR A 131 -0.56 -7.92 5.25
N PHE A 132 -1.40 -6.99 5.69
CA PHE A 132 -2.64 -6.62 5.03
C PHE A 132 -2.39 -6.06 3.62
N SER A 133 -1.57 -5.00 3.50
CA SER A 133 -1.21 -4.45 2.19
C SER A 133 -0.31 -5.37 1.38
N TRP A 134 0.49 -6.22 2.03
CA TRP A 134 1.27 -7.25 1.35
C TRP A 134 0.35 -8.22 0.61
N TRP A 135 -0.70 -8.73 1.27
CA TRP A 135 -1.67 -9.64 0.65
C TRP A 135 -2.45 -8.96 -0.47
N ALA A 136 -2.82 -7.68 -0.32
CA ALA A 136 -3.46 -6.93 -1.40
C ALA A 136 -2.58 -6.89 -2.66
N ALA A 137 -1.28 -6.59 -2.52
CA ALA A 137 -0.35 -6.54 -3.64
C ALA A 137 -0.03 -7.92 -4.23
N TYR A 138 0.07 -8.95 -3.39
CA TYR A 138 0.33 -10.31 -3.81
C TYR A 138 -0.84 -10.90 -4.63
N LEU A 139 -2.06 -10.63 -4.18
CA LEU A 139 -3.32 -11.06 -4.81
C LEU A 139 -3.72 -10.16 -5.99
N ASN A 140 -3.03 -9.05 -6.23
CA ASN A 140 -3.26 -8.24 -7.42
C ASN A 140 -2.90 -9.05 -8.68
N GLU A 141 -3.88 -9.25 -9.54
CA GLU A 141 -3.77 -10.08 -10.75
C GLU A 141 -3.19 -9.34 -11.95
N ASN A 142 -3.02 -8.01 -11.88
CA ASN A 142 -2.39 -7.26 -12.96
C ASN A 142 -0.95 -7.75 -13.20
N PRO A 143 -0.62 -8.26 -14.41
CA PRO A 143 0.73 -8.72 -14.72
C PRO A 143 1.72 -7.56 -14.87
N GLN A 144 1.24 -6.34 -15.17
CA GLN A 144 2.04 -5.13 -15.31
C GLN A 144 2.07 -4.29 -14.02
N LYS A 145 1.64 -4.86 -12.88
CA LYS A 145 1.60 -4.12 -11.62
C LYS A 145 3.00 -3.65 -11.22
N ILE A 146 3.02 -2.48 -10.61
CA ILE A 146 4.17 -1.94 -9.93
C ILE A 146 3.85 -2.07 -8.45
N VAL A 147 4.71 -2.76 -7.71
CA VAL A 147 4.58 -2.88 -6.26
C VAL A 147 5.78 -2.23 -5.63
N ILE A 148 5.52 -1.25 -4.77
CA ILE A 148 6.52 -0.49 -4.03
C ILE A 148 6.33 -0.78 -2.55
N ALA A 149 7.40 -1.20 -1.88
CA ALA A 149 7.42 -1.64 -0.50
C ALA A 149 8.54 -0.93 0.28
N PRO A 150 8.42 -0.78 1.60
CA PRO A 150 9.56 -0.33 2.41
C PRO A 150 10.64 -1.41 2.40
N ASN A 151 11.90 -1.02 2.54
CA ASN A 151 13.02 -1.95 2.61
C ASN A 151 13.06 -2.77 3.92
N LYS A 152 12.30 -2.36 4.93
CA LYS A 152 12.29 -2.99 6.25
C LYS A 152 10.86 -3.21 6.74
N PHE A 153 10.60 -4.38 7.32
CA PHE A 153 9.26 -4.76 7.78
C PHE A 153 9.09 -4.51 9.29
N LEU A 154 10.09 -4.83 10.12
CA LEU A 154 10.04 -4.69 11.58
C LEU A 154 11.18 -3.81 12.11
N SER A 155 10.98 -3.18 13.27
CA SER A 155 11.99 -2.34 13.91
C SER A 155 13.12 -3.19 14.51
N ILE A 156 12.77 -4.34 15.06
CA ILE A 156 13.71 -5.28 15.68
C ILE A 156 14.76 -5.77 14.68
N THR A 157 16.04 -5.69 15.07
CA THR A 157 17.09 -6.44 14.37
C THR A 157 16.79 -7.91 14.60
N PRO A 158 16.49 -8.67 13.54
CA PRO A 158 16.26 -10.07 13.74
C PRO A 158 17.55 -10.72 14.27
N SER A 159 17.45 -11.70 15.17
CA SER A 159 18.59 -12.59 15.43
C SER A 159 19.04 -13.17 14.08
N ASP A 160 20.28 -13.65 13.94
CA ASP A 160 20.78 -14.12 12.63
C ASP A 160 19.86 -15.19 11.98
N ALA A 161 19.04 -15.90 12.77
CA ALA A 161 17.99 -16.81 12.29
C ALA A 161 16.81 -16.14 11.55
N TYR A 162 16.52 -14.87 11.78
CA TYR A 162 15.41 -14.14 11.17
C TYR A 162 15.84 -13.16 10.06
N LYS A 163 17.13 -12.78 9.97
CA LYS A 163 17.64 -11.93 8.87
C LYS A 163 17.39 -12.58 7.51
N ASP A 164 17.63 -13.89 7.42
CA ASP A 164 17.38 -14.72 6.23
C ASP A 164 15.91 -14.77 5.79
N HIS A 165 14.97 -14.37 6.65
CA HIS A 165 13.54 -14.35 6.36
C HIS A 165 13.04 -12.98 5.92
N GLU A 166 13.60 -11.88 6.43
CA GLU A 166 13.16 -10.52 6.08
C GLU A 166 13.45 -10.21 4.61
N ASP A 167 14.61 -10.63 4.10
CA ASP A 167 14.98 -10.55 2.67
C ASP A 167 14.05 -11.38 1.75
N LYS A 168 13.29 -12.32 2.32
CA LYS A 168 12.35 -13.18 1.60
C LYS A 168 10.89 -12.74 1.73
N ILE A 169 10.58 -11.75 2.55
CA ILE A 169 9.21 -11.23 2.73
C ILE A 169 8.72 -10.65 1.41
N TYR A 170 9.55 -9.85 0.75
CA TYR A 170 9.18 -9.20 -0.50
C TYR A 170 9.56 -10.05 -1.70
N LYS A 171 8.76 -9.91 -2.76
CA LYS A 171 9.07 -10.51 -4.05
C LYS A 171 10.24 -9.77 -4.69
N LYS A 172 11.06 -10.50 -5.45
CA LYS A 172 12.27 -9.93 -6.09
C LYS A 172 11.95 -8.79 -7.05
N GLU A 173 10.79 -8.86 -7.70
CA GLU A 173 10.31 -7.85 -8.64
C GLU A 173 9.68 -6.61 -7.97
N TRP A 174 9.53 -6.60 -6.65
CA TRP A 174 8.99 -5.43 -5.93
C TRP A 174 10.10 -4.41 -5.70
N ILE A 175 9.76 -3.15 -5.92
CA ILE A 175 10.65 -2.02 -5.71
C ILE A 175 10.72 -1.73 -4.21
N LYS A 176 11.92 -1.69 -3.66
CA LYS A 176 12.14 -1.40 -2.24
C LYS A 176 12.60 0.05 -2.09
N ILE A 177 12.04 0.73 -1.10
CA ILE A 177 12.39 2.10 -0.76
C ILE A 177 12.96 2.14 0.65
N ASP A 178 14.09 2.80 0.84
CA ASP A 178 14.61 3.16 2.15
C ASP A 178 13.56 3.97 2.91
N TYR A 179 13.05 3.43 4.02
CA TYR A 179 11.98 4.10 4.75
C TYR A 179 12.41 5.40 5.44
N VAL A 180 13.71 5.60 5.63
CA VAL A 180 14.32 6.78 6.26
C VAL A 180 14.56 7.86 5.20
N TRP A 181 15.32 7.52 4.15
CA TRP A 181 15.81 8.50 3.17
C TRP A 181 14.97 8.60 1.90
N GLY A 182 14.14 7.59 1.61
CA GLY A 182 13.27 7.57 0.43
C GLY A 182 13.98 7.12 -0.85
N ASP A 183 15.19 6.59 -0.78
CA ASP A 183 15.93 6.11 -1.93
C ASP A 183 15.46 4.71 -2.37
N GLU A 184 15.51 4.45 -3.68
CA GLU A 184 15.26 3.13 -4.27
C GLU A 184 16.51 2.25 -4.07
N ILE A 185 16.34 1.02 -3.56
CA ILE A 185 17.44 0.08 -3.22
C ILE A 185 17.42 -1.22 -4.02
#